data_AF-A0A841E806-F1
#
_entry.id   AF-A0A841E806-F1
#
_cell.length_a   1.000
_cell.length_b   1.000
_cell.length_c   1.000
_cell.angle_alpha   90.00
_cell.angle_beta   90.00
_cell.angle_gamma   90.00
#
_symmetry.space_group_name_H-M   'P 1'
#
loop_
_entity.id
_entity.type
_entity.pdbx_description
1 polymer ?
#
loop_
_entity_poly.entity_id
_entity_poly.type
_entity_poly.pdbx_seq_one_letter_code
_entity_poly.pdbx_strand_id
1 'polypeptide(L)'
;MRTRLVTVLLALIAATLAIPGPVAADTQGGASLFGQIRQPGDDDAGVQDIGITVSQDGEQVGEATTDSDGNWEVELPDPGGYHVVLDEESVPDDYDVMQVPAGAERDVEVREDQRFAVVYRLAPAGQGQAPASPGESESDGAEETGDADGSGSADGDGEGGVDAPAAPEGSGMTGEVVSLTLAGLLFGLIIAISSVGLSLIFGTTRLINFAHGDMVTFGAIMAMIFSGTSALTSLHEPFRDVPGLSMLTNPFVVATVLAVACGGLLGGLLERFLWRPLRRRNVAMIQMFIVSIGIALLLRHLLLVVFDANRQKYVQFRIQDMIEWGPIAVTPRDLSIMVVSVLVLVLVASMLQFTRIGKAMRAVSDNRDLAESSGIDVGRVTVYVWVLGGSLSALGGVFLGLNQSVYWQMGFHLLLLMFAAVILGGLGTAYGAMVGGLAIGLIAQLSTLWFSPQLMNVWALLIMIVVLLVRPQGILGRRERVG
;
A
#
# COMPACT_ATOMS: atom_id res chain seq x y z
N MET A 1 21.50 34.08 5.05
CA MET A 1 20.80 33.44 3.90
C MET A 1 20.71 31.91 4.00
N ARG A 2 21.71 31.22 4.59
CA ARG A 2 21.74 29.76 4.78
C ARG A 2 20.65 29.22 5.74
N THR A 3 20.40 29.89 6.86
CA THR A 3 19.34 29.52 7.81
C THR A 3 17.95 29.64 7.20
N ARG A 4 17.70 30.73 6.46
CA ARG A 4 16.40 30.97 5.79
C ARG A 4 15.99 29.86 4.83
N LEU A 5 16.93 29.15 4.20
CA LEU A 5 16.59 28.13 3.20
C LEU A 5 16.17 26.80 3.84
N VAL A 6 16.81 26.43 4.94
CA VAL A 6 16.42 25.25 5.75
C VAL A 6 15.12 25.52 6.51
N THR A 7 14.96 26.73 7.08
CA THR A 7 13.71 27.12 7.75
C THR A 7 12.54 27.18 6.77
N VAL A 8 12.75 27.65 5.52
CA VAL A 8 11.70 27.66 4.50
C VAL A 8 11.37 26.26 4.01
N LEU A 9 12.35 25.36 3.86
CA LEU A 9 12.09 23.96 3.49
C LEU A 9 11.30 23.23 4.58
N LEU A 10 11.71 23.36 5.85
CA LEU A 10 10.97 22.79 6.99
C LEU A 10 9.59 23.41 7.14
N ALA A 11 9.45 24.74 6.95
CA ALA A 11 8.16 25.41 6.98
C ALA A 11 7.26 25.03 5.80
N LEU A 12 7.80 24.71 4.63
CA LEU A 12 7.02 24.25 3.46
C LEU A 12 6.56 22.81 3.61
N ILE A 13 7.42 21.93 4.15
CA ILE A 13 7.03 20.56 4.49
C ILE A 13 5.98 20.61 5.61
N ALA A 14 6.17 21.44 6.63
CA ALA A 14 5.16 21.68 7.67
C ALA A 14 3.87 22.31 7.13
N ALA A 15 3.94 23.20 6.12
CA ALA A 15 2.76 23.79 5.50
C ALA A 15 1.96 22.79 4.64
N THR A 16 2.61 21.80 4.04
CA THR A 16 1.89 20.66 3.40
C THR A 16 1.30 19.69 4.42
N LEU A 17 1.80 19.69 5.66
CA LEU A 17 1.30 18.89 6.79
C LEU A 17 0.29 19.66 7.65
N ALA A 18 0.10 20.97 7.41
CA ALA A 18 -0.85 21.82 8.12
C ALA A 18 -2.27 21.66 7.55
N ILE A 19 -2.77 20.43 7.57
CA ILE A 19 -4.20 20.15 7.52
C ILE A 19 -4.57 19.84 8.97
N PRO A 20 -5.65 20.43 9.54
CA PRO A 20 -6.11 20.03 10.85
C PRO A 20 -6.40 18.53 10.79
N GLY A 21 -5.56 17.72 11.45
CA GLY A 21 -5.94 16.35 11.77
C GLY A 21 -7.24 16.39 12.56
N PRO A 22 -8.05 15.33 12.53
CA PRO A 22 -9.12 15.20 13.51
C PRO A 22 -8.49 15.44 14.88
N VAL A 23 -9.05 16.40 15.63
CA VAL A 23 -8.72 16.56 17.04
C VAL A 23 -8.98 15.18 17.64
N ALA A 24 -7.91 14.46 17.97
CA ALA A 24 -8.02 13.31 18.84
C ALA A 24 -8.68 13.84 20.10
N ALA A 25 -9.95 13.46 20.32
CA ALA A 25 -10.54 13.61 21.61
C ALA A 25 -9.60 12.90 22.58
N ASP A 26 -9.07 13.67 23.52
CA ASP A 26 -8.19 13.23 24.59
C ASP A 26 -8.95 12.16 25.39
N THR A 27 -8.84 10.92 24.94
CA THR A 27 -9.30 9.72 25.61
C THR A 27 -8.01 9.04 26.02
N GLN A 28 -7.74 9.04 27.33
CA GLN A 28 -6.62 8.31 27.91
C GLN A 28 -6.65 6.90 27.36
N GLY A 29 -5.68 6.58 26.48
CA GLY A 29 -5.66 5.34 25.71
C GLY A 29 -5.39 4.17 26.63
N GLY A 30 -6.44 3.45 27.02
CA GLY A 30 -6.33 2.03 27.35
C GLY A 30 -6.33 1.20 26.07
N ALA A 31 -5.85 -0.04 26.16
CA ALA A 31 -6.11 -1.03 25.11
C ALA A 31 -7.63 -1.22 24.99
N SER A 32 -8.17 -1.35 23.77
CA SER A 32 -9.60 -1.61 23.57
C SER A 32 -9.85 -2.63 22.47
N LEU A 33 -10.88 -3.44 22.65
CA LEU A 33 -11.47 -4.27 21.61
C LEU A 33 -12.64 -3.52 21.01
N PHE A 34 -12.76 -3.51 19.70
CA PHE A 34 -13.88 -2.87 19.03
C PHE A 34 -14.29 -3.66 17.80
N GLY A 35 -15.48 -3.40 17.29
CA GLY A 35 -15.95 -4.03 16.07
C GLY A 35 -17.17 -3.32 15.49
N GLN A 36 -17.58 -3.78 14.30
CA GLN A 36 -18.79 -3.33 13.65
C GLN A 36 -19.53 -4.54 13.07
N ILE A 37 -20.84 -4.63 13.30
CA ILE A 37 -21.71 -5.66 12.75
C ILE A 37 -22.67 -5.02 11.74
N ARG A 38 -22.72 -5.57 10.53
CA ARG A 38 -23.47 -5.01 9.40
C ARG A 38 -24.56 -5.95 8.92
N GLN A 39 -25.59 -5.36 8.32
CA GLN A 39 -26.68 -6.10 7.70
C GLN A 39 -26.18 -6.88 6.47
N PRO A 40 -26.61 -8.14 6.29
CA PRO A 40 -26.29 -8.89 5.10
C PRO A 40 -26.86 -8.20 3.84
N GLY A 41 -25.98 -7.83 2.91
CA GLY A 41 -26.38 -7.20 1.64
C GLY A 41 -26.51 -5.67 1.67
N ASP A 42 -26.30 -5.02 2.82
CA ASP A 42 -26.20 -3.56 2.94
C ASP A 42 -25.02 -3.18 3.84
N ASP A 43 -23.87 -2.90 3.22
CA ASP A 43 -22.61 -2.59 3.92
C ASP A 43 -22.60 -1.26 4.69
N ASP A 44 -23.63 -0.42 4.50
CA ASP A 44 -23.75 0.87 5.19
C ASP A 44 -24.75 0.83 6.35
N ALA A 45 -25.50 -0.26 6.50
CA ALA A 45 -26.47 -0.44 7.57
C ALA A 45 -25.92 -1.33 8.69
N GLY A 46 -25.79 -0.76 9.89
CA GLY A 46 -25.43 -1.51 11.09
C GLY A 46 -26.56 -2.37 11.63
N VAL A 47 -26.23 -3.32 12.50
CA VAL A 47 -27.22 -4.05 13.32
C VAL A 47 -27.04 -3.64 14.77
N GLN A 48 -28.08 -3.00 15.33
CA GLN A 48 -28.12 -2.52 16.70
C GLN A 48 -28.51 -3.65 17.67
N ASP A 49 -28.18 -3.47 18.95
CA ASP A 49 -28.68 -4.25 20.08
C ASP A 49 -28.15 -5.69 20.15
N ILE A 50 -27.03 -5.98 19.47
CA ILE A 50 -26.31 -7.25 19.59
C ILE A 50 -25.34 -7.17 20.77
N GLY A 51 -25.39 -8.14 21.67
CA GLY A 51 -24.52 -8.28 22.84
C GLY A 51 -23.18 -8.93 22.50
N ILE A 52 -22.11 -8.39 23.09
CA ILE A 52 -20.74 -8.91 23.00
C ILE A 52 -20.17 -9.00 24.40
N THR A 53 -19.64 -10.17 24.75
CA THR A 53 -18.95 -10.41 26.01
C THR A 53 -17.45 -10.62 25.76
N VAL A 54 -16.60 -10.00 26.57
CA VAL A 54 -15.15 -10.17 26.55
C VAL A 54 -14.69 -10.79 27.86
N SER A 55 -13.89 -11.85 27.77
CA SER A 55 -13.34 -12.56 28.92
C SER A 55 -11.83 -12.75 28.80
N GLN A 56 -11.15 -12.91 29.94
CA GLN A 56 -9.74 -13.22 30.05
C GLN A 56 -9.58 -14.30 31.11
N ASP A 57 -8.87 -15.39 30.79
CA ASP A 57 -8.68 -16.55 31.68
C ASP A 57 -9.99 -17.12 32.27
N GLY A 58 -11.11 -16.96 31.55
CA GLY A 58 -12.45 -17.42 31.96
C GLY A 58 -13.22 -16.46 32.87
N GLU A 59 -12.68 -15.28 33.20
CA GLU A 59 -13.38 -14.22 33.93
C GLU A 59 -13.85 -13.13 32.96
N GLN A 60 -15.09 -12.64 33.12
CA GLN A 60 -15.64 -11.58 32.28
C GLN A 60 -14.97 -10.24 32.60
N VAL A 61 -14.37 -9.64 31.58
CA VAL A 61 -13.62 -8.38 31.69
C VAL A 61 -14.47 -7.19 31.25
N GLY A 62 -15.36 -7.40 30.27
CA GLY A 62 -16.26 -6.36 29.80
C GLY A 62 -17.40 -6.90 28.95
N GLU A 63 -18.38 -6.03 28.70
CA GLU A 63 -19.54 -6.30 27.86
C GLU A 63 -19.87 -5.04 27.06
N ALA A 64 -20.29 -5.21 25.82
CA ALA A 64 -20.76 -4.13 24.96
C ALA A 64 -22.00 -4.55 24.18
N THR A 65 -22.77 -3.55 23.75
CA THR A 65 -23.91 -3.73 22.86
C THR A 65 -23.72 -2.85 21.64
N THR A 66 -24.09 -3.35 20.45
CA THR A 66 -23.94 -2.57 19.23
C THR A 66 -24.86 -1.35 19.18
N ASP A 67 -24.31 -0.22 18.72
CA ASP A 67 -25.06 1.02 18.47
C ASP A 67 -25.85 0.98 17.15
N SER A 68 -26.54 2.07 16.80
CA SER A 68 -27.36 2.16 15.58
C SER A 68 -26.57 2.00 14.28
N ASP A 69 -25.25 2.24 14.33
CA ASP A 69 -24.33 2.06 13.22
C ASP A 69 -23.63 0.68 13.29
N GLY A 70 -24.04 -0.17 14.23
CA GLY A 70 -23.53 -1.52 14.46
C GLY A 70 -22.19 -1.57 15.18
N ASN A 71 -21.70 -0.45 15.72
CA ASN A 71 -20.38 -0.39 16.37
C ASN A 71 -20.46 -0.82 17.83
N TRP A 72 -19.39 -1.43 18.32
CA TRP A 72 -19.21 -1.75 19.73
C TRP A 72 -17.74 -1.57 20.13
N GLU A 73 -17.50 -1.28 21.41
CA GLU A 73 -16.16 -1.11 21.99
C GLU A 73 -16.16 -1.55 23.45
N VAL A 74 -15.11 -2.27 23.85
CA VAL A 74 -14.83 -2.70 25.23
C VAL A 74 -13.41 -2.25 25.57
N GLU A 75 -13.28 -1.42 26.60
CA GLU A 75 -11.99 -1.04 27.16
C GLU A 75 -11.41 -2.21 27.96
N LEU A 76 -10.11 -2.45 27.79
CA LEU A 76 -9.39 -3.55 28.42
C LEU A 76 -8.50 -3.04 29.56
N PRO A 77 -8.41 -3.78 30.68
CA PRO A 77 -7.61 -3.39 31.84
C PRO A 77 -6.10 -3.50 31.58
N ASP A 78 -5.67 -4.55 30.87
CA ASP A 78 -4.25 -4.83 30.59
C ASP A 78 -4.06 -5.46 29.19
N PRO A 79 -2.89 -5.35 28.56
CA PRO A 79 -2.57 -6.12 27.35
C PRO A 79 -2.54 -7.63 27.63
N GLY A 80 -3.03 -8.46 26.71
CA GLY A 80 -3.07 -9.92 26.89
C GLY A 80 -3.99 -10.65 25.91
N GLY A 81 -4.15 -11.96 26.13
CA GLY A 81 -5.11 -12.79 25.40
C GLY A 81 -6.53 -12.63 25.96
N TYR A 82 -7.50 -12.48 25.06
CA TYR A 82 -8.91 -12.30 25.37
C TYR A 82 -9.77 -13.22 24.52
N HIS A 83 -10.83 -13.74 25.12
CA HIS A 83 -11.86 -14.53 24.45
C HIS A 83 -13.14 -13.69 24.34
N VAL A 84 -13.56 -13.44 23.11
CA VAL A 84 -14.69 -12.59 22.75
C VAL A 84 -15.81 -13.46 22.21
N VAL A 85 -17.02 -13.27 22.75
CA VAL A 85 -18.21 -14.03 22.38
C VAL A 85 -19.30 -13.06 21.97
N LEU A 86 -19.86 -13.26 20.79
CA LEU A 86 -21.10 -12.62 20.35
C LEU A 86 -22.28 -13.44 20.89
N ASP A 87 -23.21 -12.77 21.56
CA ASP A 87 -24.43 -13.40 22.08
C ASP A 87 -25.40 -13.69 20.93
N GLU A 88 -25.47 -14.95 20.50
CA GLU A 88 -26.33 -15.37 19.40
C GLU A 88 -27.82 -15.14 19.70
N GLU A 89 -28.24 -15.11 20.97
CA GLU A 89 -29.65 -14.83 21.33
C GLU A 89 -30.03 -13.36 21.11
N SER A 90 -29.04 -12.47 21.05
CA SER A 90 -29.24 -11.05 20.77
C SER A 90 -29.29 -10.72 19.27
N VAL A 91 -28.98 -11.69 18.41
CA VAL A 91 -29.03 -11.52 16.96
C VAL A 91 -30.50 -11.54 16.50
N PRO A 92 -30.96 -10.56 15.69
CA PRO A 92 -32.33 -10.56 15.18
C PRO A 92 -32.65 -11.82 14.37
N ASP A 93 -33.88 -12.35 14.51
CA ASP A 93 -34.37 -13.59 13.86
C ASP A 93 -34.22 -13.62 12.32
N ASP A 94 -34.05 -12.46 11.68
CA ASP A 94 -33.84 -12.34 10.25
C ASP A 94 -32.41 -12.73 9.81
N TYR A 95 -31.49 -12.95 10.76
CA TYR A 95 -30.07 -13.18 10.52
C TYR A 95 -29.49 -14.36 11.30
N ASP A 96 -28.50 -15.03 10.71
CA ASP A 96 -27.65 -16.02 11.37
C ASP A 96 -26.20 -15.51 11.47
N VAL A 97 -25.46 -15.91 12.50
CA VAL A 97 -24.01 -15.69 12.55
C VAL A 97 -23.30 -16.64 11.59
N MET A 98 -22.42 -16.10 10.75
CA MET A 98 -21.67 -16.88 9.78
C MET A 98 -20.59 -17.72 10.46
N GLN A 99 -20.70 -19.05 10.38
CA GLN A 99 -19.73 -19.95 11.03
C GLN A 99 -18.34 -19.95 10.38
N VAL A 100 -18.24 -19.54 9.11
CA VAL A 100 -16.98 -19.45 8.36
C VAL A 100 -16.68 -17.97 8.06
N PRO A 101 -15.46 -17.46 8.32
CA PRO A 101 -14.28 -18.21 8.70
C PRO A 101 -14.18 -18.61 10.18
N ALA A 102 -14.99 -18.06 11.09
CA ALA A 102 -14.81 -18.40 12.52
C ALA A 102 -16.04 -18.32 13.47
N GLY A 103 -17.28 -18.04 13.04
CA GLY A 103 -18.45 -18.11 13.95
C GLY A 103 -18.54 -16.99 14.99
N ALA A 104 -19.26 -17.23 16.10
CA ALA A 104 -19.57 -16.26 17.16
C ALA A 104 -18.50 -16.08 18.25
N GLU A 105 -17.45 -16.90 18.26
CA GLU A 105 -16.39 -16.87 19.28
C GLU A 105 -15.02 -16.52 18.68
N ARG A 106 -14.21 -15.70 19.36
CA ARG A 106 -12.89 -15.24 18.88
C ARG A 106 -11.88 -15.16 20.01
N ASP A 107 -10.72 -15.77 19.79
CA ASP A 107 -9.53 -15.52 20.60
C ASP A 107 -8.68 -14.40 19.97
N VAL A 108 -8.27 -13.43 20.80
CA VAL A 108 -7.61 -12.20 20.38
C VAL A 108 -6.43 -11.91 21.30
N GLU A 109 -5.27 -11.58 20.74
CA GLU A 109 -4.12 -11.10 21.51
C GLU A 109 -3.94 -9.59 21.33
N VAL A 110 -4.08 -8.84 22.42
CA VAL A 110 -4.04 -7.37 22.41
C VAL A 110 -2.74 -6.88 23.04
N ARG A 111 -2.04 -5.98 22.33
CA ARG A 111 -0.78 -5.36 22.79
C ARG A 111 -1.04 -3.99 23.40
N GLU A 112 -0.07 -3.49 24.17
CA GLU A 112 -0.11 -2.15 24.77
C GLU A 112 -0.34 -1.06 23.71
N ASP A 113 -1.25 -0.12 24.00
CA ASP A 113 -1.70 0.97 23.13
C ASP A 113 -2.30 0.56 21.76
N GLN A 114 -2.67 -0.70 21.58
CA GLN A 114 -3.37 -1.16 20.36
C GLN A 114 -4.88 -1.24 20.57
N ARG A 115 -5.61 -0.79 19.55
CA ARG A 115 -7.03 -1.10 19.38
C ARG A 115 -7.15 -2.29 18.43
N PHE A 116 -7.78 -3.37 18.88
CA PHE A 116 -7.94 -4.56 18.06
C PHE A 116 -9.37 -4.69 17.57
N ALA A 117 -9.53 -4.96 16.28
CA ALA A 117 -10.84 -5.09 15.65
C ALA A 117 -11.28 -6.55 15.60
N VAL A 118 -12.44 -6.85 16.19
CA VAL A 118 -13.06 -8.17 16.13
C VAL A 118 -14.24 -8.11 15.16
N VAL A 119 -14.25 -9.02 14.18
CA VAL A 119 -15.20 -8.99 13.07
C VAL A 119 -16.12 -10.21 13.12
N TYR A 120 -17.42 -9.93 13.17
CA TYR A 120 -18.50 -10.89 12.99
C TYR A 120 -19.20 -10.61 11.67
N ARG A 121 -19.62 -11.67 10.98
CA ARG A 121 -20.41 -11.58 9.75
C ARG A 121 -21.77 -12.21 10.00
N LEU A 122 -22.81 -11.56 9.53
CA LEU A 122 -24.17 -12.09 9.53
C LEU A 122 -24.51 -12.59 8.12
N ALA A 123 -25.37 -13.60 8.06
CA ALA A 123 -26.02 -14.08 6.84
C ALA A 123 -27.54 -13.98 7.01
N PRO A 124 -28.34 -13.93 5.94
CA PRO A 124 -29.78 -14.06 6.04
C PRO A 124 -30.16 -15.39 6.72
N ALA A 125 -31.24 -15.39 7.52
CA ALA A 125 -31.70 -16.57 8.24
C ALA A 125 -31.80 -17.83 7.35
N GLY A 126 -31.25 -18.94 7.83
CA GLY A 126 -31.14 -20.21 7.12
C GLY A 126 -29.91 -20.34 6.21
N GLN A 127 -29.00 -19.37 6.18
CA GLN A 127 -27.78 -19.37 5.38
C GLN A 127 -26.49 -19.25 6.20
N GLY A 128 -26.56 -19.29 7.54
CA GLY A 128 -25.37 -19.26 8.41
C GLY A 128 -24.44 -20.48 8.29
N GLN A 129 -24.93 -21.58 7.71
CA GLN A 129 -24.17 -22.80 7.44
C GLN A 129 -23.78 -22.89 5.96
N ALA A 130 -22.49 -23.06 5.66
CA ALA A 130 -22.08 -23.47 4.32
C ALA A 130 -22.71 -24.83 3.96
N PRO A 131 -23.12 -25.09 2.70
CA PRO A 131 -23.65 -26.39 2.32
C PRO A 131 -22.62 -27.48 2.61
N ALA A 132 -23.03 -28.49 3.38
CA ALA A 132 -22.18 -29.63 3.73
C ALA A 132 -21.59 -30.27 2.47
N SER A 133 -20.27 -30.35 2.41
CA SER A 133 -19.55 -31.12 1.40
C SER A 133 -20.05 -32.57 1.41
N PRO A 134 -20.45 -33.15 0.26
CA PRO A 134 -20.93 -34.51 0.22
C PRO A 134 -19.74 -35.48 0.26
N GLY A 135 -19.48 -36.07 1.43
CA GLY A 135 -18.62 -37.27 1.50
C GLY A 135 -17.79 -37.42 2.75
N GLU A 136 -18.42 -37.61 3.91
CA GLU A 136 -17.75 -38.27 5.04
C GLU A 136 -18.63 -39.43 5.52
N SER A 137 -18.34 -40.59 4.95
CA SER A 137 -18.78 -41.87 5.49
C SER A 137 -17.90 -42.24 6.70
N GLU A 138 -18.58 -42.65 7.77
CA GLU A 138 -18.05 -43.22 9.00
C GLU A 138 -16.81 -44.11 8.80
N SER A 139 -15.74 -43.84 9.56
CA SER A 139 -14.76 -44.86 9.90
C SER A 139 -14.38 -44.78 11.37
N ASP A 140 -14.74 -45.86 12.07
CA ASP A 140 -14.39 -46.23 13.44
C ASP A 140 -12.88 -46.15 13.75
N GLY A 141 -12.59 -45.68 14.96
CA GLY A 141 -11.58 -46.18 15.90
C GLY A 141 -10.15 -46.44 15.45
N ALA A 142 -9.21 -45.60 15.94
CA ALA A 142 -7.90 -46.06 16.40
C ALA A 142 -7.28 -45.08 17.42
N GLU A 143 -6.67 -45.67 18.44
CA GLU A 143 -6.08 -45.08 19.64
C GLU A 143 -4.83 -44.21 19.39
N GLU A 144 -4.55 -43.40 20.42
CA GLU A 144 -3.37 -42.56 20.67
C GLU A 144 -2.04 -43.00 20.03
N THR A 145 -1.31 -42.02 19.48
CA THR A 145 0.03 -41.59 19.92
C THR A 145 0.60 -40.59 18.92
N GLY A 146 1.18 -39.48 19.39
CA GLY A 146 1.98 -38.61 18.52
C GLY A 146 2.06 -37.17 18.98
N ASP A 147 3.13 -36.88 19.71
CA ASP A 147 3.96 -35.66 19.67
C ASP A 147 3.28 -34.35 19.26
N ALA A 148 3.08 -33.51 20.28
CA ALA A 148 2.77 -32.09 20.12
C ALA A 148 4.00 -31.34 19.57
N ASP A 149 4.07 -31.18 18.25
CA ASP A 149 4.73 -30.04 17.63
C ASP A 149 3.62 -29.03 17.26
N GLY A 150 3.43 -28.06 18.15
CA GLY A 150 2.51 -26.95 17.95
C GLY A 150 2.95 -26.12 16.75
N SER A 151 2.16 -26.18 15.69
CA SER A 151 2.22 -25.28 14.54
C SER A 151 2.05 -23.84 15.04
N GLY A 152 3.15 -23.11 15.11
CA GLY A 152 3.13 -21.67 15.32
C GLY A 152 2.29 -21.02 14.22
N SER A 153 1.29 -20.26 14.65
CA SER A 153 0.64 -19.20 13.88
C SER A 153 1.73 -18.29 13.33
N ALA A 154 2.10 -18.55 12.08
CA ALA A 154 3.05 -17.72 11.34
C ALA A 154 2.31 -16.47 10.86
N ASP A 155 2.11 -15.51 11.77
CA ASP A 155 2.00 -14.10 11.40
C ASP A 155 3.37 -13.68 10.84
N GLY A 156 3.58 -14.02 9.57
CA GLY A 156 4.81 -13.76 8.86
C GLY A 156 4.91 -12.28 8.54
N ASP A 157 5.79 -11.59 9.25
CA ASP A 157 6.36 -10.27 8.92
C ASP A 157 7.14 -10.31 7.58
N GLY A 158 6.48 -10.68 6.49
CA GLY A 158 7.00 -10.61 5.13
C GLY A 158 7.01 -9.16 4.66
N GLU A 159 7.93 -8.34 5.16
CA GLU A 159 7.99 -6.88 4.99
C GLU A 159 8.27 -6.36 3.55
N GLY A 160 7.89 -7.09 2.50
CA GLY A 160 8.07 -6.60 1.13
C GLY A 160 7.28 -7.28 0.04
N GLY A 161 6.20 -8.00 0.38
CA GLY A 161 5.22 -8.47 -0.60
C GLY A 161 3.89 -7.75 -0.47
N VAL A 162 3.07 -7.83 -1.50
CA VAL A 162 1.64 -7.54 -1.39
C VAL A 162 0.91 -8.80 -0.96
N ASP A 163 -0.17 -8.63 -0.18
CA ASP A 163 -1.01 -9.73 0.27
C ASP A 163 -1.57 -10.45 -0.96
N ALA A 164 -1.20 -11.73 -1.10
CA ALA A 164 -1.70 -12.55 -2.20
C ALA A 164 -3.19 -12.86 -1.98
N PRO A 165 -4.03 -12.82 -3.02
CA PRO A 165 -5.39 -13.32 -2.88
C PRO A 165 -5.32 -14.80 -2.51
N ALA A 166 -6.12 -15.21 -1.52
CA ALA A 166 -6.20 -16.60 -1.12
C ALA A 166 -6.57 -17.46 -2.34
N ALA A 167 -5.89 -18.59 -2.51
CA ALA A 167 -6.33 -19.55 -3.51
C ALA A 167 -7.67 -20.16 -3.04
N PRO A 168 -8.67 -20.32 -3.93
CA PRO A 168 -9.96 -20.87 -3.53
C PRO A 168 -9.79 -22.25 -2.89
N GLU A 169 -10.59 -22.56 -1.87
CA GLU A 169 -10.49 -23.83 -1.12
C GLU A 169 -10.57 -25.03 -2.07
N GLY A 170 -9.63 -25.98 -1.96
CA GLY A 170 -9.52 -27.14 -2.84
C GLY A 170 -8.82 -26.89 -4.18
N SER A 171 -8.25 -25.70 -4.40
CA SER A 171 -7.45 -25.44 -5.60
C SER A 171 -6.12 -26.22 -5.58
N GLY A 172 -5.90 -27.07 -6.58
CA GLY A 172 -4.61 -27.73 -6.77
C GLY A 172 -3.50 -26.72 -7.10
N MET A 173 -2.26 -27.18 -7.25
CA MET A 173 -1.07 -26.38 -7.58
C MET A 173 -1.29 -25.32 -8.68
N THR A 174 -2.19 -25.58 -9.63
CA THR A 174 -2.55 -24.63 -10.70
C THR A 174 -3.26 -23.38 -10.19
N GLY A 175 -4.14 -23.48 -9.19
CA GLY A 175 -4.83 -22.32 -8.62
C GLY A 175 -3.88 -21.44 -7.81
N GLU A 176 -2.99 -22.06 -7.03
CA GLU A 176 -1.94 -21.35 -6.30
C GLU A 176 -1.01 -20.57 -7.23
N VAL A 177 -0.56 -21.17 -8.34
CA VAL A 177 0.26 -20.49 -9.36
C VAL A 177 -0.50 -19.30 -9.98
N VAL A 178 -1.80 -19.44 -10.23
CA VAL A 178 -2.62 -18.36 -10.79
C VAL A 178 -2.75 -17.21 -9.79
N SER A 179 -3.08 -17.49 -8.53
CA SER A 179 -3.18 -16.48 -7.47
C SER A 179 -1.86 -15.73 -7.25
N LEU A 180 -0.73 -16.45 -7.21
CA LEU A 180 0.59 -15.84 -7.06
C LEU A 180 1.03 -15.06 -8.30
N THR A 181 0.61 -15.47 -9.50
CA THR A 181 0.84 -14.69 -10.71
C THR A 181 0.08 -13.36 -10.66
N LEU A 182 -1.17 -13.37 -10.19
CA LEU A 182 -1.99 -12.16 -10.05
C LEU A 182 -1.44 -11.22 -8.98
N ALA A 183 -1.04 -11.75 -7.82
CA ALA A 183 -0.36 -10.98 -6.79
C ALA A 183 0.98 -10.41 -7.28
N GLY A 184 1.77 -11.19 -8.04
CA GLY A 184 3.01 -10.72 -8.63
C GLY A 184 2.80 -9.63 -9.68
N LEU A 185 1.71 -9.71 -10.45
CA LEU A 185 1.30 -8.67 -11.40
C LEU A 185 0.91 -7.39 -10.67
N LEU A 186 0.06 -7.49 -9.64
CA LEU A 186 -0.33 -6.38 -8.77
C LEU A 186 0.92 -5.71 -8.18
N PHE A 187 1.81 -6.50 -7.58
CA PHE A 187 3.04 -5.99 -6.97
C PHE A 187 3.93 -5.30 -7.99
N GLY A 188 4.10 -5.95 -9.14
CA GLY A 188 4.93 -5.46 -10.22
C GLY A 188 4.42 -4.15 -10.80
N LEU A 189 3.10 -3.94 -10.86
CA LEU A 189 2.49 -2.69 -11.27
C LEU A 189 2.75 -1.56 -10.26
N ILE A 190 2.65 -1.84 -8.96
CA ILE A 190 2.98 -0.90 -7.87
C ILE A 190 4.46 -0.50 -7.95
N ILE A 191 5.36 -1.47 -8.09
CA ILE A 191 6.80 -1.21 -8.25
C ILE A 191 7.05 -0.43 -9.54
N ALA A 192 6.41 -0.79 -10.66
CA ALA A 192 6.60 -0.14 -11.95
C ALA A 192 6.24 1.35 -11.89
N ILE A 193 5.08 1.72 -11.36
CA ILE A 193 4.66 3.12 -11.21
C ILE A 193 5.64 3.89 -10.34
N SER A 194 6.01 3.31 -9.20
CA SER A 194 6.93 3.92 -8.25
C SER A 194 8.34 4.13 -8.86
N SER A 195 8.79 3.16 -9.67
CA SER A 195 10.10 3.12 -10.32
C SER A 195 10.21 4.03 -11.54
N VAL A 196 9.13 4.25 -12.29
CA VAL A 196 9.14 5.14 -13.47
C VAL A 196 9.55 6.56 -13.07
N GLY A 197 9.05 7.07 -11.93
CA GLY A 197 9.44 8.37 -11.41
C GLY A 197 10.95 8.44 -11.09
N LEU A 198 11.46 7.44 -10.38
CA LEU A 198 12.89 7.32 -10.05
C LEU A 198 13.76 7.28 -11.31
N SER A 199 13.34 6.49 -12.30
CA SER A 199 14.05 6.34 -13.57
C SER A 199 14.04 7.63 -14.40
N LEU A 200 12.96 8.41 -14.40
CA LEU A 200 12.90 9.68 -15.12
C LEU A 200 13.84 10.73 -14.50
N ILE A 201 13.86 10.81 -13.16
CA ILE A 201 14.78 11.68 -12.42
C ILE A 201 16.23 11.30 -12.76
N PHE A 202 16.57 10.01 -12.63
CA PHE A 202 17.92 9.54 -12.95
C PHE A 202 18.27 9.77 -14.43
N GLY A 203 17.36 9.45 -15.35
CA GLY A 203 17.60 9.59 -16.79
C GLY A 203 17.92 11.02 -17.22
N THR A 204 17.31 12.02 -16.58
CA THR A 204 17.48 13.43 -16.96
C THR A 204 18.52 14.18 -16.13
N THR A 205 18.78 13.75 -14.90
CA THR A 205 19.70 14.46 -13.98
C THR A 205 20.95 13.66 -13.60
N ARG A 206 20.96 12.35 -13.89
CA ARG A 206 21.97 11.38 -13.41
C ARG A 206 22.09 11.31 -11.88
N LEU A 207 21.12 11.86 -11.16
CA LEU A 207 21.04 11.80 -9.70
C LEU A 207 20.32 10.52 -9.26
N ILE A 208 20.94 9.75 -8.38
CA ILE A 208 20.31 8.66 -7.65
C ILE A 208 19.69 9.26 -6.39
N ASN A 209 18.36 9.27 -6.33
CA ASN A 209 17.62 9.85 -5.22
C ASN A 209 17.15 8.76 -4.24
N PHE A 210 17.88 8.56 -3.13
CA PHE A 210 17.50 7.66 -2.04
C PHE A 210 16.23 8.11 -1.32
N ALA A 211 15.92 9.41 -1.30
CA ALA A 211 14.69 9.92 -0.70
C ALA A 211 13.42 9.56 -1.49
N HIS A 212 13.56 8.97 -2.69
CA HIS A 212 12.41 8.58 -3.52
C HIS A 212 11.54 7.52 -2.83
N GLY A 213 12.13 6.65 -1.99
CA GLY A 213 11.39 5.71 -1.16
C GLY A 213 10.51 6.42 -0.15
N ASP A 214 11.05 7.42 0.56
CA ASP A 214 10.27 8.17 1.54
C ASP A 214 9.20 9.06 0.90
N MET A 215 9.37 9.45 -0.37
CA MET A 215 8.32 10.08 -1.17
C MET A 215 7.14 9.13 -1.46
N VAL A 216 7.40 7.82 -1.57
CA VAL A 216 6.34 6.79 -1.68
C VAL A 216 5.56 6.74 -0.37
N THR A 217 6.25 6.64 0.77
CA THR A 217 5.59 6.64 2.08
C THR A 217 4.80 7.92 2.32
N PHE A 218 5.34 9.07 1.93
CA PHE A 218 4.66 10.36 2.02
C PHE A 218 3.31 10.34 1.27
N GLY A 219 3.24 9.76 0.08
CA GLY A 219 1.98 9.63 -0.66
C GLY A 219 0.93 8.78 0.06
N ALA A 220 1.34 7.63 0.59
CA ALA A 220 0.46 6.75 1.36
C ALA A 220 -0.14 7.46 2.59
N ILE A 221 0.72 8.12 3.37
CA ILE A 221 0.32 8.88 4.56
C ILE A 221 -0.58 10.06 4.20
N MET A 222 -0.26 10.82 3.13
CA MET A 222 -1.11 11.93 2.69
C MET A 222 -2.51 11.44 2.30
N ALA A 223 -2.60 10.34 1.53
CA ALA A 223 -3.90 9.78 1.19
C ALA A 223 -4.66 9.33 2.44
N MET A 224 -3.97 8.79 3.45
CA MET A 224 -4.61 8.36 4.70
C MET A 224 -5.17 9.55 5.47
N ILE A 225 -4.36 10.58 5.67
CA ILE A 225 -4.78 11.83 6.32
C ILE A 225 -5.99 12.42 5.60
N PHE A 226 -5.95 12.55 4.27
CA PHE A 226 -7.08 13.09 3.51
C PHE A 226 -8.32 12.20 3.60
N SER A 227 -8.16 10.88 3.45
CA SER A 227 -9.27 9.93 3.49
C SER A 227 -9.99 9.87 4.84
N GLY A 228 -9.32 10.22 5.94
CA GLY A 228 -9.90 10.29 7.28
C GLY A 228 -10.58 11.63 7.61
N THR A 229 -10.53 12.63 6.72
CA THR A 229 -11.17 13.92 6.98
C THR A 229 -12.67 13.87 6.69
N SER A 230 -13.49 14.22 7.69
CA SER A 230 -14.96 14.36 7.57
C SER A 230 -15.39 15.40 6.52
N ALA A 231 -14.49 16.34 6.19
CA ALA A 231 -14.68 17.31 5.12
C ALA A 231 -14.88 16.66 3.74
N LEU A 232 -14.14 15.58 3.42
CA LEU A 232 -14.33 14.89 2.14
C LEU A 232 -15.62 14.06 2.13
N THR A 233 -15.98 13.46 3.26
CA THR A 233 -17.23 12.70 3.41
C THR A 233 -18.46 13.59 3.20
N SER A 234 -18.50 14.76 3.83
CA SER A 234 -19.59 15.73 3.67
C SER A 234 -19.73 16.30 2.24
N LEU A 235 -18.65 16.32 1.45
CA LEU A 235 -18.71 16.70 0.03
C LEU A 235 -19.27 15.56 -0.85
N HIS A 236 -19.19 14.32 -0.40
CA HIS A 236 -19.70 13.15 -1.12
C HIS A 236 -21.22 12.98 -0.98
N GLU A 237 -21.75 13.20 0.23
CA GLU A 237 -23.18 13.06 0.57
C GLU A 237 -24.17 13.53 -0.51
N PRO A 238 -24.09 14.76 -1.05
CA PRO A 238 -25.05 15.24 -2.05
C PRO A 238 -24.96 14.56 -3.42
N PHE A 239 -23.90 13.79 -3.69
CA PHE A 239 -23.65 13.14 -4.98
C PHE A 239 -23.61 11.62 -4.88
N ARG A 240 -23.91 11.06 -3.70
CA ARG A 240 -23.87 9.63 -3.39
C ARG A 240 -24.72 8.80 -4.38
N ASP A 241 -25.92 9.29 -4.69
CA ASP A 241 -26.89 8.58 -5.55
C ASP A 241 -26.76 8.90 -7.04
N VAL A 242 -25.80 9.75 -7.45
CA VAL A 242 -25.63 10.13 -8.86
C VAL A 242 -24.63 9.19 -9.52
N PRO A 243 -25.05 8.29 -10.43
CA PRO A 243 -24.15 7.34 -11.09
C PRO A 243 -23.08 8.10 -11.87
N GLY A 244 -21.82 7.71 -11.71
CA GLY A 244 -20.66 8.36 -12.32
C GLY A 244 -20.09 9.53 -11.50
N LEU A 245 -20.93 10.40 -10.93
CA LEU A 245 -20.43 11.46 -10.04
C LEU A 245 -20.02 10.89 -8.68
N SER A 246 -20.77 9.91 -8.16
CA SER A 246 -20.45 9.19 -6.92
C SER A 246 -19.05 8.57 -6.95
N MET A 247 -18.62 8.02 -8.09
CA MET A 247 -17.27 7.46 -8.26
C MET A 247 -16.19 8.54 -8.24
N LEU A 248 -16.45 9.70 -8.85
CA LEU A 248 -15.49 10.81 -8.90
C LEU A 248 -15.38 11.54 -7.54
N THR A 249 -16.50 11.67 -6.83
CA THR A 249 -16.58 12.31 -5.52
C THR A 249 -16.31 11.31 -4.39
N ASN A 250 -15.92 10.06 -4.68
CA ASN A 250 -15.56 9.10 -3.65
C ASN A 250 -14.42 9.69 -2.80
N PRO A 251 -14.57 9.79 -1.46
CA PRO A 251 -13.60 10.44 -0.59
C PRO A 251 -12.17 9.91 -0.78
N PHE A 252 -12.03 8.61 -1.06
CA PHE A 252 -10.73 7.99 -1.28
C PHE A 252 -10.12 8.37 -2.64
N VAL A 253 -10.92 8.49 -3.70
CA VAL A 253 -10.43 8.94 -5.02
C VAL A 253 -9.94 10.38 -4.93
N VAL A 254 -10.70 11.24 -4.26
CA VAL A 254 -10.30 12.63 -4.01
C VAL A 254 -9.04 12.69 -3.15
N ALA A 255 -8.98 11.90 -2.07
CA ALA A 255 -7.78 11.79 -1.22
C ALA A 255 -6.55 11.33 -2.01
N THR A 256 -6.72 10.36 -2.93
CA THR A 256 -5.64 9.89 -3.81
C THR A 256 -5.17 11.01 -4.73
N VAL A 257 -6.08 11.75 -5.37
CA VAL A 257 -5.72 12.89 -6.24
C VAL A 257 -4.98 13.97 -5.46
N LEU A 258 -5.44 14.30 -4.25
CA LEU A 258 -4.76 15.25 -3.36
C LEU A 258 -3.37 14.75 -2.93
N ALA A 259 -3.23 13.46 -2.60
CA ALA A 259 -1.94 12.86 -2.25
C ALA A 259 -0.97 12.89 -3.44
N VAL A 260 -1.43 12.60 -4.66
CA VAL A 260 -0.65 12.70 -5.89
C VAL A 260 -0.21 14.14 -6.17
N ALA A 261 -1.08 15.12 -5.91
CA ALA A 261 -0.76 16.54 -6.01
C ALA A 261 0.28 16.96 -4.96
N CYS A 262 0.13 16.53 -3.70
CA CYS A 262 1.11 16.77 -2.65
C CYS A 262 2.47 16.11 -2.96
N GLY A 263 2.49 14.89 -3.50
CA GLY A 263 3.72 14.22 -3.95
C GLY A 263 4.41 14.97 -5.08
N GLY A 264 3.64 15.45 -6.06
CA GLY A 264 4.18 16.27 -7.14
C GLY A 264 4.69 17.62 -6.66
N LEU A 265 3.99 18.24 -5.71
CA LEU A 265 4.43 19.46 -5.03
C LEU A 265 5.73 19.21 -4.28
N LEU A 266 5.83 18.16 -3.46
CA LEU A 266 7.05 17.79 -2.75
C LEU A 266 8.23 17.59 -3.71
N GLY A 267 8.04 16.84 -4.80
CA GLY A 267 9.06 16.66 -5.83
C GLY A 267 9.51 17.98 -6.47
N GLY A 268 8.56 18.84 -6.84
CA GLY A 268 8.83 20.16 -7.39
C GLY A 268 9.55 21.10 -6.41
N LEU A 269 9.20 21.05 -5.13
CA LEU A 269 9.84 21.81 -4.05
C LEU A 269 11.28 21.34 -3.83
N LEU A 270 11.51 20.04 -3.75
CA LEU A 270 12.85 19.46 -3.65
C LEU A 270 13.72 19.90 -4.83
N GLU A 271 13.22 19.82 -6.06
CA GLU A 271 13.97 20.30 -7.22
C GLU A 271 14.22 21.80 -7.17
N ARG A 272 13.21 22.61 -6.88
CA ARG A 272 13.33 24.07 -6.90
C ARG A 272 14.27 24.60 -5.82
N PHE A 273 14.17 24.09 -4.60
CA PHE A 273 14.82 24.65 -3.42
C PHE A 273 16.08 23.90 -3.01
N LEU A 274 16.19 22.60 -3.31
CA LEU A 274 17.35 21.81 -2.92
C LEU A 274 18.24 21.49 -4.12
N TRP A 275 17.73 20.73 -5.09
CA TRP A 275 18.56 20.15 -6.15
C TRP A 275 19.03 21.18 -7.17
N ARG A 276 18.15 22.09 -7.61
CA ARG A 276 18.51 23.12 -8.59
C ARG A 276 19.59 24.08 -8.06
N PRO A 277 19.53 24.59 -6.82
CA PRO A 277 20.62 25.40 -6.27
C PRO A 277 21.93 24.64 -6.12
N LEU A 278 21.90 23.37 -5.68
CA LEU A 278 23.11 22.55 -5.56
C LEU A 278 23.75 22.29 -6.94
N ARG A 279 22.93 22.02 -7.95
CA ARG A 279 23.39 21.83 -9.33
C ARG A 279 24.00 23.10 -9.92
N ARG A 280 23.40 24.28 -9.68
CA ARG A 280 23.98 25.58 -10.09
C ARG A 280 25.31 25.91 -9.42
N ARG A 281 25.57 25.35 -8.24
CA ARG A 281 26.84 25.50 -7.52
C ARG A 281 27.88 24.45 -7.92
N ASN A 282 27.59 23.59 -8.91
CA ASN A 282 28.48 22.53 -9.36
C ASN A 282 28.95 21.62 -8.21
N VAL A 283 28.05 21.33 -7.27
CA VAL A 283 28.30 20.37 -6.19
C VAL A 283 28.60 19.00 -6.80
N ALA A 284 29.59 18.29 -6.28
CA ALA A 284 29.99 17.00 -6.85
C ALA A 284 28.88 15.95 -6.72
N MET A 285 28.81 14.99 -7.65
CA MET A 285 27.78 13.93 -7.65
C MET A 285 27.76 13.14 -6.33
N ILE A 286 28.94 12.83 -5.77
CA ILE A 286 29.07 12.15 -4.48
C ILE A 286 28.42 12.96 -3.35
N GLN A 287 28.60 14.28 -3.35
CA GLN A 287 27.99 15.16 -2.35
C GLN A 287 26.47 15.22 -2.53
N MET A 288 25.97 15.19 -3.78
CA MET A 288 24.54 15.11 -4.03
C MET A 288 23.92 13.80 -3.53
N PHE A 289 24.63 12.66 -3.64
CA PHE A 289 24.20 11.40 -3.03
C PHE A 289 24.09 11.49 -1.51
N ILE A 290 25.09 12.07 -0.84
CA ILE A 290 25.08 12.29 0.62
C ILE A 290 23.87 13.15 1.01
N VAL A 291 23.59 14.22 0.26
CA VAL A 291 22.42 15.07 0.50
C VAL A 291 21.12 14.26 0.35
N SER A 292 21.02 13.38 -0.65
CA SER A 292 19.82 12.55 -0.86
C SER A 292 19.56 11.62 0.31
N ILE A 293 20.60 10.96 0.84
CA ILE A 293 20.51 10.12 2.03
C ILE A 293 20.09 10.96 3.25
N GLY A 294 20.64 12.17 3.38
CA GLY A 294 20.23 13.10 4.44
C GLY A 294 18.76 13.50 4.35
N ILE A 295 18.23 13.75 3.15
CA ILE A 295 16.80 14.01 2.93
C ILE A 295 15.96 12.77 3.21
N ALA A 296 16.41 11.58 2.82
CA ALA A 296 15.72 10.32 3.10
C ALA A 296 15.54 10.13 4.61
N LEU A 297 16.63 10.29 5.37
CA LEU A 297 16.59 10.22 6.84
C LEU A 297 15.68 11.32 7.43
N LEU A 298 15.79 12.56 6.94
CA LEU A 298 14.97 13.66 7.42
C LEU A 298 13.48 13.42 7.16
N LEU A 299 13.11 13.03 5.94
CA LEU A 299 11.73 12.81 5.56
C LEU A 299 11.14 11.62 6.32
N ARG A 300 11.86 10.50 6.41
CA ARG A 300 11.44 9.32 7.16
C ARG A 300 11.15 9.60 8.64
N HIS A 301 12.05 10.30 9.33
CA HIS A 301 11.87 10.60 10.75
C HIS A 301 10.84 11.71 10.97
N LEU A 302 10.70 12.64 10.02
CA LEU A 302 9.61 13.60 10.05
C LEU A 302 8.24 12.91 9.91
N LEU A 303 8.13 11.95 8.99
CA LEU A 303 6.92 11.14 8.83
C LEU A 303 6.62 10.33 10.09
N LEU A 304 7.63 9.72 10.72
CA LEU A 304 7.47 9.02 12.00
C LEU A 304 6.91 9.94 13.09
N VAL A 305 7.42 11.17 13.22
CA VAL A 305 6.94 12.11 14.26
C VAL A 305 5.51 12.59 14.00
N VAL A 306 5.11 12.73 12.73
CA VAL A 306 3.78 13.27 12.38
C VAL A 306 2.71 12.18 12.31
N PHE A 307 3.08 10.99 11.85
CA PHE A 307 2.16 9.87 11.60
C PHE A 307 2.24 8.76 12.65
N ASP A 308 3.18 8.87 13.59
CA ASP A 308 3.46 7.90 14.65
C ASP A 308 4.03 6.56 14.13
N ALA A 309 4.37 5.66 15.06
CA ALA A 309 4.94 4.33 14.82
C ALA A 309 3.86 3.24 14.58
N ASN A 310 2.60 3.63 14.44
CA ASN A 310 1.50 2.68 14.29
C ASN A 310 1.29 2.26 12.83
N ARG A 311 1.00 0.97 12.63
CA ARG A 311 0.58 0.42 11.33
C ARG A 311 -0.93 0.60 11.18
N GLN A 312 -1.38 1.29 10.15
CA GLN A 312 -2.82 1.55 9.91
C GLN A 312 -3.25 1.06 8.53
N LYS A 313 -4.48 0.56 8.39
CA LYS A 313 -5.09 0.20 7.10
C LYS A 313 -6.15 1.24 6.71
N TYR A 314 -6.32 1.50 5.41
CA TYR A 314 -7.42 2.36 4.95
C TYR A 314 -8.77 1.73 5.33
N VAL A 315 -9.63 2.52 5.98
CA VAL A 315 -10.92 2.04 6.53
C VAL A 315 -11.86 1.57 5.42
N GLN A 316 -11.86 2.25 4.28
CA GLN A 316 -12.81 2.06 3.17
C GLN A 316 -12.65 0.73 2.42
N PHE A 317 -11.52 0.03 2.59
CA PHE A 317 -11.22 -1.22 1.87
C PHE A 317 -10.87 -2.38 2.81
N ARG A 318 -11.30 -2.28 4.08
CA ARG A 318 -10.98 -3.28 5.11
C ARG A 318 -11.69 -4.61 4.91
N ILE A 319 -12.91 -4.59 4.37
CA ILE A 319 -13.75 -5.77 4.15
C ILE A 319 -14.23 -5.71 2.70
N GLN A 320 -13.85 -6.71 1.90
CA GLN A 320 -14.37 -6.89 0.55
C GLN A 320 -14.54 -8.37 0.27
N ASP A 321 -15.67 -8.72 -0.34
CA ASP A 321 -15.88 -10.07 -0.84
C ASP A 321 -15.00 -10.31 -2.05
N MET A 322 -14.35 -11.48 -2.06
CA MET A 322 -13.51 -11.88 -3.16
C MET A 322 -14.37 -12.24 -4.36
N ILE A 323 -14.02 -11.72 -5.53
CA ILE A 323 -14.68 -12.11 -6.77
C ILE A 323 -14.00 -13.40 -7.24
N GLU A 324 -14.74 -14.49 -7.17
CA GLU A 324 -14.28 -15.82 -7.58
C GLU A 324 -14.78 -16.17 -8.99
N TRP A 325 -13.84 -16.36 -9.90
CA TRP A 325 -14.07 -16.87 -11.25
C TRP A 325 -13.26 -18.15 -11.45
N GLY A 326 -13.75 -19.27 -10.91
CA GLY A 326 -13.04 -20.55 -10.98
C GLY A 326 -11.72 -20.51 -10.21
N PRO A 327 -10.54 -20.72 -10.84
CA PRO A 327 -9.25 -20.68 -10.14
C PRO A 327 -8.75 -19.26 -9.85
N ILE A 328 -9.46 -18.23 -10.30
CA ILE A 328 -9.08 -16.82 -10.10
C ILE A 328 -9.92 -16.27 -8.97
N ALA A 329 -9.24 -15.80 -7.92
CA ALA A 329 -9.87 -15.10 -6.82
C ALA A 329 -9.15 -13.75 -6.65
N VAL A 330 -9.90 -12.64 -6.77
CA VAL A 330 -9.33 -11.28 -6.74
C VAL A 330 -10.28 -10.34 -6.02
N THR A 331 -9.74 -9.49 -5.14
CA THR A 331 -10.54 -8.46 -4.48
C THR A 331 -10.84 -7.30 -5.44
N PRO A 332 -12.01 -6.65 -5.35
CA PRO A 332 -12.33 -5.46 -6.14
C PRO A 332 -11.26 -4.36 -6.02
N ARG A 333 -10.67 -4.21 -4.83
CA ARG A 333 -9.54 -3.32 -4.55
C ARG A 333 -8.34 -3.66 -5.43
N ASP A 334 -7.86 -4.89 -5.42
CA ASP A 334 -6.67 -5.28 -6.18
C ASP A 334 -6.91 -5.13 -7.69
N LEU A 335 -8.11 -5.44 -8.17
CA LEU A 335 -8.51 -5.19 -9.55
C LEU A 335 -8.47 -3.70 -9.89
N SER A 336 -8.99 -2.84 -9.01
CA SER A 336 -8.95 -1.38 -9.20
C SER A 336 -7.52 -0.84 -9.26
N ILE A 337 -6.63 -1.32 -8.39
CA ILE A 337 -5.20 -0.97 -8.39
C ILE A 337 -4.57 -1.39 -9.71
N MET A 338 -4.82 -2.62 -10.18
CA MET A 338 -4.27 -3.11 -11.44
C MET A 338 -4.74 -2.26 -12.64
N VAL A 339 -6.05 -2.02 -12.75
CA VAL A 339 -6.63 -1.25 -13.87
C VAL A 339 -6.12 0.18 -13.89
N VAL A 340 -6.16 0.88 -12.75
CA VAL A 340 -5.67 2.27 -12.67
C VAL A 340 -4.17 2.30 -12.90
N SER A 341 -3.43 1.31 -12.41
CA SER A 341 -1.98 1.26 -12.63
C SER A 341 -1.62 1.13 -14.12
N VAL A 342 -2.26 0.20 -14.82
CA VAL A 342 -2.07 0.03 -16.27
C VAL A 342 -2.45 1.32 -17.01
N LEU A 343 -3.57 1.95 -16.66
CA LEU A 343 -4.01 3.20 -17.26
C LEU A 343 -2.98 4.32 -17.06
N VAL A 344 -2.44 4.48 -15.86
CA VAL A 344 -1.42 5.50 -15.56
C VAL A 344 -0.12 5.21 -16.29
N LEU A 345 0.34 3.95 -16.33
CA LEU A 345 1.55 3.57 -17.07
C LEU A 345 1.40 3.82 -18.57
N VAL A 346 0.24 3.50 -19.16
CA VAL A 346 -0.08 3.79 -20.57
C VAL A 346 -0.15 5.29 -20.81
N LEU A 347 -0.73 6.06 -19.90
CA LEU A 347 -0.78 7.53 -19.99
C LEU A 347 0.63 8.13 -19.96
N VAL A 348 1.49 7.68 -19.03
CA VAL A 348 2.89 8.12 -18.95
C VAL A 348 3.67 7.72 -20.20
N ALA A 349 3.53 6.47 -20.67
CA ALA A 349 4.16 6.00 -21.90
C ALA A 349 3.74 6.84 -23.13
N SER A 350 2.44 7.09 -23.27
CA SER A 350 1.87 7.92 -24.34
C SER A 350 2.35 9.36 -24.23
N MET A 351 2.40 9.90 -23.02
CA MET A 351 2.90 11.23 -22.74
C MET A 351 4.38 11.35 -23.16
N LEU A 352 5.23 10.39 -22.81
CA LEU A 352 6.65 10.38 -23.18
C LEU A 352 6.85 10.25 -24.69
N GLN A 353 6.02 9.45 -25.37
CA GLN A 353 6.13 9.18 -26.79
C GLN A 353 5.64 10.33 -27.67
N PHE A 354 4.46 10.88 -27.36
CA PHE A 354 3.72 11.75 -28.28
C PHE A 354 3.79 13.25 -27.94
N THR A 355 4.11 13.62 -26.70
CA THR A 355 4.06 15.04 -26.30
C THR A 355 5.38 15.79 -26.53
N ARG A 356 5.30 17.13 -26.59
CA ARG A 356 6.49 18.01 -26.71
C ARG A 356 7.41 17.88 -25.50
N ILE A 357 6.84 17.80 -24.30
CA ILE A 357 7.62 17.67 -23.07
C ILE A 357 8.28 16.27 -22.98
N GLY A 358 7.64 15.21 -23.48
CA GLY A 358 8.26 13.88 -23.61
C GLY A 358 9.45 13.84 -24.59
N LYS A 359 9.36 14.56 -25.71
CA LYS A 359 10.49 14.75 -26.63
C LYS A 359 11.63 15.54 -25.99
N ALA A 360 11.30 16.60 -25.24
CA ALA A 360 12.30 17.39 -24.53
C ALA A 360 13.00 16.57 -23.43
N MET A 361 12.29 15.75 -22.66
CA MET A 361 12.87 14.85 -21.66
C MET A 361 13.89 13.88 -22.27
N ARG A 362 13.55 13.26 -23.42
CA ARG A 362 14.45 12.36 -24.14
C ARG A 362 15.69 13.07 -24.68
N ALA A 363 15.53 14.28 -25.23
CA ALA A 363 16.66 15.09 -25.68
C ALA A 363 17.61 15.43 -24.52
N VAL A 364 17.06 15.77 -23.35
CA VAL A 364 17.85 16.08 -22.15
C VAL A 364 18.58 14.85 -21.59
N SER A 365 17.95 13.67 -21.61
CA SER A 365 18.59 12.44 -21.15
C SER A 365 19.69 11.95 -22.09
N ASP A 366 19.54 12.19 -23.40
CA ASP A 366 20.51 11.79 -24.42
C ASP A 366 21.75 12.71 -24.38
N ASN A 367 21.57 14.03 -24.46
CA ASN A 367 22.67 14.99 -24.32
C ASN A 367 22.16 16.35 -23.82
N ARG A 368 22.46 16.64 -22.55
CA ARG A 368 22.02 17.85 -21.86
C ARG A 368 22.53 19.14 -22.53
N ASP A 369 23.80 19.19 -22.91
CA ASP A 369 24.44 20.40 -23.43
C ASP A 369 23.97 20.71 -24.86
N LEU A 370 23.75 19.66 -25.68
CA LEU A 370 23.17 19.79 -27.01
C LEU A 370 21.69 20.21 -26.94
N ALA A 371 20.95 19.71 -25.95
CA ALA A 371 19.57 20.13 -25.72
C ALA A 371 19.49 21.63 -25.34
N GLU A 372 20.38 22.11 -24.46
CA GLU A 372 20.47 23.53 -24.08
C GLU A 372 20.82 24.42 -25.28
N SER A 373 21.80 24.05 -26.11
CA SER A 373 22.18 24.82 -27.31
C SER A 373 21.10 24.83 -28.40
N SER A 374 20.23 23.81 -28.42
CA SER A 374 19.07 23.71 -29.30
C SER A 374 17.83 24.49 -28.79
N GLY A 375 17.96 25.24 -27.68
CA GLY A 375 16.91 26.09 -27.13
C GLY A 375 15.92 25.39 -26.19
N ILE A 376 16.20 24.16 -25.74
CA ILE A 376 15.39 23.48 -24.73
C ILE A 376 15.73 24.03 -23.34
N ASP A 377 14.73 24.55 -22.62
CA ASP A 377 14.90 24.95 -21.21
C ASP A 377 14.99 23.71 -20.31
N VAL A 378 16.21 23.19 -20.16
CA VAL A 378 16.50 22.01 -19.32
C VAL A 378 16.05 22.23 -17.89
N GLY A 379 16.15 23.46 -17.37
CA GLY A 379 15.70 23.78 -16.02
C GLY A 379 14.20 23.56 -15.83
N ARG A 380 13.36 23.89 -16.82
CA ARG A 380 11.93 23.57 -16.80
C ARG A 380 11.69 22.08 -16.95
N VAL A 381 12.38 21.41 -17.88
CA VAL A 381 12.24 19.97 -18.10
C VAL A 381 12.55 19.20 -16.80
N THR A 382 13.62 19.56 -16.09
CA THR A 382 13.95 18.94 -14.80
C THR A 382 12.85 19.15 -13.76
N VAL A 383 12.27 20.35 -13.64
CA VAL A 383 11.14 20.57 -12.71
C VAL A 383 9.94 19.67 -13.07
N TYR A 384 9.57 19.57 -14.35
CA TYR A 384 8.49 18.69 -14.77
C TYR A 384 8.76 17.22 -14.41
N VAL A 385 10.00 16.75 -14.61
CA VAL A 385 10.41 15.39 -14.26
C VAL A 385 10.27 15.14 -12.76
N TRP A 386 10.68 16.10 -11.92
CA TRP A 386 10.59 15.96 -10.46
C TRP A 386 9.15 16.01 -9.95
N VAL A 387 8.30 16.85 -10.54
CA VAL A 387 6.86 16.88 -10.23
C VAL A 387 6.23 15.54 -10.63
N LEU A 388 6.47 15.07 -11.86
CA LEU A 388 5.94 13.79 -12.32
C LEU A 388 6.47 12.61 -11.49
N GLY A 389 7.76 12.62 -11.14
CA GLY A 389 8.38 11.59 -10.32
C GLY A 389 7.81 11.54 -8.91
N GLY A 390 7.56 12.70 -8.30
CA GLY A 390 6.90 12.78 -6.99
C GLY A 390 5.43 12.37 -7.02
N SER A 391 4.69 12.74 -8.08
CA SER A 391 3.30 12.30 -8.26
C SER A 391 3.18 10.78 -8.44
N LEU A 392 4.04 10.17 -9.25
CA LEU A 392 4.05 8.72 -9.46
C LEU A 392 4.51 7.95 -8.22
N SER A 393 5.52 8.47 -7.52
CA SER A 393 5.97 7.94 -6.23
C SER A 393 4.84 7.94 -5.20
N ALA A 394 4.12 9.07 -5.08
CA ALA A 394 3.00 9.16 -4.17
C ALA A 394 1.87 8.20 -4.55
N LEU A 395 1.51 8.10 -5.83
CA LEU A 395 0.49 7.15 -6.30
C LEU A 395 0.85 5.69 -5.98
N GLY A 396 2.11 5.31 -6.23
CA GLY A 396 2.61 3.99 -5.87
C GLY A 396 2.54 3.72 -4.37
N GLY A 397 2.74 4.75 -3.56
CA GLY A 397 2.57 4.68 -2.11
C GLY A 397 1.12 4.45 -1.69
N VAL A 398 0.17 5.17 -2.29
CA VAL A 398 -1.26 4.95 -2.06
C VAL A 398 -1.67 3.53 -2.42
N PHE A 399 -1.23 3.02 -3.57
CA PHE A 399 -1.55 1.65 -3.99
C PHE A 399 -0.91 0.59 -3.11
N LEU A 400 0.34 0.81 -2.68
CA LEU A 400 0.98 -0.07 -1.73
C LEU A 400 0.19 -0.07 -0.40
N GLY A 401 -0.11 1.10 0.16
CA GLY A 401 -0.89 1.23 1.40
C GLY A 401 -2.33 0.74 1.31
N LEU A 402 -2.89 0.64 0.10
CA LEU A 402 -4.21 0.01 -0.11
C LEU A 402 -4.12 -1.49 0.08
N ASN A 403 -3.06 -2.09 -0.45
CA ASN A 403 -2.88 -3.52 -0.37
C ASN A 403 -2.38 -3.96 1.02
N GLN A 404 -1.36 -3.29 1.56
CA GLN A 404 -0.76 -3.58 2.87
C GLN A 404 -1.01 -2.43 3.88
N SER A 405 -0.69 -2.63 5.16
CA SER A 405 -0.76 -1.53 6.14
C SER A 405 0.20 -0.39 5.81
N VAL A 406 -0.24 0.85 6.05
CA VAL A 406 0.56 2.08 5.96
C VAL A 406 1.38 2.24 7.23
N TYR A 407 2.68 2.49 7.07
CA TYR A 407 3.62 2.78 8.15
C TYR A 407 4.80 3.62 7.64
N TRP A 408 5.48 4.34 8.54
CA TRP A 408 6.47 5.38 8.22
C TRP A 408 7.71 4.91 7.42
N GLN A 409 8.03 3.61 7.42
CA GLN A 409 9.19 3.06 6.72
C GLN A 409 8.85 2.23 5.47
N MET A 410 7.57 2.12 5.06
CA MET A 410 7.15 1.24 3.95
C MET A 410 7.89 1.50 2.64
N GLY A 411 8.06 2.77 2.25
CA GLY A 411 8.71 3.14 1.00
C GLY A 411 10.22 2.94 1.00
N PHE A 412 10.88 2.91 2.16
CA PHE A 412 12.31 2.57 2.27
C PHE A 412 12.56 1.09 1.93
N HIS A 413 11.66 0.19 2.34
CA HIS A 413 11.74 -1.23 1.95
C HIS A 413 11.47 -1.40 0.45
N LEU A 414 10.44 -0.71 -0.07
CA LEU A 414 10.13 -0.71 -1.51
C LEU A 414 11.27 -0.13 -2.35
N LEU A 415 12.05 0.83 -1.81
CA LEU A 415 13.14 1.49 -2.53
C LEU A 415 14.18 0.52 -3.09
N LEU A 416 14.50 -0.54 -2.35
CA LEU A 416 15.47 -1.53 -2.80
C LEU A 416 14.95 -2.29 -4.03
N LEU A 417 13.67 -2.65 -4.03
CA LEU A 417 13.00 -3.30 -5.17
C LEU A 417 12.80 -2.33 -6.34
N MET A 418 12.56 -1.05 -6.08
CA MET A 418 12.53 -0.02 -7.13
C MET A 418 13.89 0.14 -7.79
N PHE A 419 14.98 0.17 -7.02
CA PHE A 419 16.32 0.18 -7.61
C PHE A 419 16.56 -1.08 -8.43
N ALA A 420 16.15 -2.25 -7.92
CA ALA A 420 16.25 -3.48 -8.67
C ALA A 420 15.48 -3.42 -10.00
N ALA A 421 14.25 -2.90 -9.98
CA ALA A 421 13.43 -2.71 -11.16
C ALA A 421 14.05 -1.74 -12.18
N VAL A 422 14.57 -0.58 -11.73
CA VAL A 422 15.19 0.41 -12.62
C VAL A 422 16.51 -0.11 -13.20
N ILE A 423 17.33 -0.81 -12.40
CA ILE A 423 18.59 -1.38 -12.85
C ILE A 423 18.35 -2.55 -13.81
N LEU A 424 17.43 -3.47 -13.46
CA LEU A 424 17.02 -4.59 -14.32
C LEU A 424 16.44 -4.08 -15.64
N GLY A 425 15.60 -3.05 -15.59
CA GLY A 425 14.99 -2.42 -16.76
C GLY A 425 15.98 -1.69 -17.66
N GLY A 426 17.04 -1.13 -17.09
CA GLY A 426 18.01 -0.27 -17.74
C GLY A 426 17.92 1.15 -17.19
N LEU A 427 18.99 1.58 -16.52
CA LEU A 427 19.07 2.86 -15.80
C LEU A 427 18.69 4.05 -16.70
N GLY A 428 17.76 4.87 -16.24
CA GLY A 428 17.38 6.10 -16.93
C GLY A 428 16.37 5.93 -18.06
N THR A 429 15.83 4.72 -18.25
CA THR A 429 14.78 4.45 -19.23
C THR A 429 13.44 4.18 -18.54
N ALA A 430 12.44 5.05 -18.75
CA ALA A 430 11.13 4.89 -18.13
C ALA A 430 10.45 3.56 -18.53
N TYR A 431 10.53 3.18 -19.81
CA TYR A 431 10.01 1.89 -20.30
C TYR A 431 10.75 0.70 -19.66
N GLY A 432 12.06 0.82 -19.46
CA GLY A 432 12.86 -0.15 -18.71
C GLY A 432 12.31 -0.34 -17.31
N ALA A 433 12.11 0.75 -16.57
CA ALA A 433 11.57 0.70 -15.22
C ALA A 433 10.16 0.07 -15.15
N MET A 434 9.31 0.26 -16.16
CA MET A 434 8.00 -0.39 -16.23
C MET A 434 8.12 -1.92 -16.33
N VAL A 435 8.90 -2.39 -17.30
CA VAL A 435 9.12 -3.84 -17.53
C VAL A 435 9.90 -4.47 -16.37
N GLY A 436 10.89 -3.77 -15.85
CA GLY A 436 11.67 -4.19 -14.70
C GLY A 436 10.82 -4.31 -13.44
N GLY A 437 9.91 -3.37 -13.19
CA GLY A 437 8.99 -3.43 -12.05
C GLY A 437 8.06 -4.65 -12.13
N LEU A 438 7.46 -4.88 -13.31
CA LEU A 438 6.63 -6.06 -13.57
C LEU A 438 7.41 -7.37 -13.37
N ALA A 439 8.63 -7.44 -13.91
CA ALA A 439 9.48 -8.62 -13.75
C ALA A 439 9.84 -8.87 -12.27
N ILE A 440 10.26 -7.83 -11.54
CA ILE A 440 10.59 -7.94 -10.12
C ILE A 440 9.39 -8.40 -9.29
N GLY A 441 8.20 -7.82 -9.52
CA GLY A 441 6.99 -8.22 -8.79
C GLY A 441 6.57 -9.66 -9.04
N LEU A 442 6.57 -10.09 -10.31
CA LEU A 442 6.26 -11.48 -10.69
C LEU A 442 7.26 -12.47 -10.08
N ILE A 443 8.55 -12.14 -10.11
CA ILE A 443 9.58 -13.04 -9.58
C ILE A 443 9.53 -13.11 -8.06
N ALA A 444 9.34 -11.97 -7.38
CA ALA A 444 9.18 -11.95 -5.94
C ALA A 444 8.02 -12.87 -5.52
N GLN A 445 6.85 -12.71 -6.14
CA GLN A 445 5.68 -13.47 -5.76
C GLN A 445 5.73 -14.94 -6.18
N LEU A 446 6.20 -15.26 -7.39
CA LEU A 446 6.30 -16.66 -7.83
C LEU A 446 7.40 -17.42 -7.09
N SER A 447 8.41 -16.73 -6.54
CA SER A 447 9.45 -17.39 -5.74
C SER A 447 8.89 -18.04 -4.47
N THR A 448 7.75 -17.56 -3.96
CA THR A 448 7.14 -18.09 -2.73
C THR A 448 6.52 -19.48 -2.90
N LEU A 449 6.39 -19.98 -4.14
CA LEU A 449 5.99 -21.37 -4.42
C LEU A 449 7.00 -22.40 -3.92
N TRP A 450 8.28 -22.04 -3.94
CA TRP A 450 9.39 -22.95 -3.61
C TRP A 450 10.17 -22.51 -2.37
N PHE A 451 9.98 -21.27 -1.94
CA PHE A 451 10.77 -20.66 -0.88
C PHE A 451 9.88 -19.92 0.12
N SER A 452 10.41 -19.73 1.32
CA SER A 452 9.76 -18.95 2.37
C SER A 452 9.40 -17.53 1.89
N PRO A 453 8.17 -17.02 2.12
CA PRO A 453 7.77 -15.66 1.74
C PRO A 453 8.70 -14.55 2.25
N GLN A 454 9.33 -14.78 3.41
CA GLN A 454 10.32 -13.87 4.00
C GLN A 454 11.55 -13.65 3.11
N LEU A 455 11.83 -14.57 2.18
CA LEU A 455 12.97 -14.50 1.27
C LEU A 455 12.62 -13.86 -0.10
N MET A 456 11.38 -13.43 -0.34
CA MET A 456 10.98 -12.95 -1.67
C MET A 456 11.84 -11.77 -2.16
N ASN A 457 12.20 -10.86 -1.26
CA ASN A 457 13.04 -9.69 -1.57
C ASN A 457 14.46 -10.12 -1.98
N VAL A 458 14.99 -11.15 -1.33
CA VAL A 458 16.32 -11.70 -1.63
C VAL A 458 16.34 -12.28 -3.04
N TRP A 459 15.30 -13.02 -3.42
CA TRP A 459 15.18 -13.59 -4.76
C TRP A 459 15.02 -12.54 -5.85
N ALA A 460 14.22 -11.50 -5.60
CA ALA A 460 14.10 -10.34 -6.48
C ALA A 460 15.45 -9.63 -6.73
N LEU A 461 16.30 -9.52 -5.70
CA LEU A 461 17.64 -8.95 -5.82
C LEU A 461 18.63 -9.90 -6.50
N LEU A 462 18.56 -11.19 -6.19
CA LEU A 462 19.43 -12.21 -6.77
C LEU A 462 19.23 -12.29 -8.28
N ILE A 463 17.98 -12.27 -8.76
CA ILE A 463 17.73 -12.29 -10.20
C ILE A 463 18.24 -11.02 -10.88
N MET A 464 18.12 -9.85 -10.24
CA MET A 464 18.72 -8.62 -10.75
C MET A 464 20.24 -8.80 -10.92
N ILE A 465 20.93 -9.36 -9.93
CA ILE A 465 22.38 -9.63 -10.02
C ILE A 465 22.69 -10.57 -11.19
N VAL A 466 21.95 -11.67 -11.33
CA VAL A 466 22.11 -12.63 -12.44
C VAL A 466 21.92 -11.95 -13.79
N VAL A 467 20.87 -11.15 -13.95
CA VAL A 467 20.61 -10.44 -15.21
C VAL A 467 21.69 -9.43 -15.51
N LEU A 468 22.25 -8.72 -14.51
CA LEU A 468 23.36 -7.80 -14.74
C LEU A 468 24.66 -8.49 -15.14
N LEU A 469 24.93 -9.69 -14.62
CA LEU A 469 26.07 -10.50 -15.05
C LEU A 469 25.97 -10.89 -16.52
N VAL A 470 24.75 -11.17 -17.00
CA VAL A 470 24.51 -11.58 -18.39
C VAL A 470 24.30 -10.39 -19.33
N ARG A 471 23.66 -9.32 -18.84
CA ARG A 471 23.31 -8.09 -19.56
C ARG A 471 23.45 -6.87 -18.63
N PRO A 472 24.65 -6.28 -18.52
CA PRO A 472 24.92 -5.16 -17.61
C PRO A 472 24.19 -3.85 -17.97
N GLN A 473 23.61 -3.78 -19.18
CA GLN A 473 22.80 -2.65 -19.63
C GLN A 473 21.32 -2.76 -19.19
N GLY A 474 20.92 -3.86 -18.54
CA GLY A 474 19.53 -4.19 -18.28
C GLY A 474 18.82 -4.76 -19.51
N ILE A 475 17.51 -5.05 -19.36
CA ILE A 475 16.68 -5.70 -20.37
C ILE A 475 16.45 -4.79 -21.58
N LEU A 476 16.20 -3.49 -21.34
CA LEU A 476 15.88 -2.50 -22.37
C LEU A 476 16.95 -1.40 -22.52
N GLY A 477 18.14 -1.55 -21.94
CA GLY A 477 19.23 -0.59 -22.07
C GLY A 477 19.78 -0.49 -23.49
N ARG A 478 20.04 0.74 -23.94
CA ARG A 478 20.69 1.00 -25.23
C ARG A 478 22.19 0.70 -25.11
N ARG A 479 22.74 -0.06 -26.06
CA ARG A 479 24.19 -0.21 -26.21
C ARG A 479 24.78 1.14 -26.60
N GLU A 480 25.57 1.75 -25.72
CA GLU A 480 26.48 2.81 -26.14
C GLU A 480 27.46 2.22 -27.15
N ARG A 481 27.41 2.71 -28.39
CA ARG A 481 28.50 2.50 -29.34
C ARG A 481 29.66 3.36 -28.85
N VAL A 482 30.60 2.74 -28.17
CA VAL A 482 31.93 3.33 -27.93
C VAL A 482 32.55 3.47 -29.32
N GLY A 483 32.57 4.71 -29.82
CA GLY A 483 33.07 5.09 -31.13
C GLY A 483 33.83 6.38 -31.02
#